data_AF-A0A962BKQ8-F1
#
_entry.id   AF-A0A962BKQ8-F1
#
_cell.length_a   1.000
_cell.length_b   1.000
_cell.length_c   1.000
_cell.angle_alpha   90.00
_cell.angle_beta   90.00
_cell.angle_gamma   90.00
#
_symmetry.space_group_name_H-M   'P 1'
#
loop_
_entity.id
_entity.type
_entity.pdbx_description
1 polymer ?
#
loop_
_entity_poly.entity_id
_entity_poly.type
_entity_poly.pdbx_seq_one_letter_code
_entity_poly.pdbx_strand_id
1 'polypeptide(L)'
;VVCNHVSFMDALLVGGSVPRPIRFVMYHKIFNIPGLSWIFRTGRAIPIAGAKQDPELMERAFAEIDRALAEGEVIGIFPEGMITHDGAINPFRTGVERILATRPVPVVPLALRGMWGSLWSRRDSRLRRMRLPRRFRANIELIAGAPLAGSDASAALLEARVRELRGDLA
;
A
#
# COMPACT_ATOMS: atom_id res chain seq x y z
N VAL A 1 8.12 -3.63 2.95
CA VAL A 1 6.80 -4.26 3.15
C VAL A 1 5.94 -3.96 1.94
N VAL A 2 5.26 -4.96 1.38
CA VAL A 2 4.41 -4.83 0.19
C VAL A 2 3.00 -5.30 0.54
N CYS A 3 1.97 -4.50 0.24
CA CYS A 3 0.59 -4.81 0.58
C CYS A 3 -0.38 -4.45 -0.56
N ASN A 4 -1.54 -5.11 -0.61
CA ASN A 4 -2.65 -4.71 -1.48
C ASN A 4 -3.30 -3.40 -1.01
N HIS A 5 -3.97 -2.68 -1.93
CA HIS A 5 -4.52 -1.34 -1.70
C HIS A 5 -6.02 -1.24 -1.99
N VAL A 6 -6.84 -1.32 -0.94
CA VAL A 6 -8.31 -1.22 -0.97
C VAL A 6 -8.81 0.16 -0.53
N SER A 7 -8.08 0.88 0.34
CA SER A 7 -8.49 2.19 0.87
C SER A 7 -7.31 3.05 1.33
N PHE A 8 -7.50 4.37 1.42
CA PHE A 8 -6.53 5.26 2.09
C PHE A 8 -6.26 4.87 3.55
N MET A 9 -7.20 4.20 4.20
CA MET A 9 -7.05 3.70 5.57
C MET A 9 -6.02 2.56 5.68
N ASP A 10 -5.65 1.91 4.58
CA ASP A 10 -4.72 0.77 4.57
C ASP A 10 -3.35 1.15 5.16
N ALA A 11 -2.83 2.33 4.80
CA ALA A 11 -1.56 2.82 5.32
C ALA A 11 -1.60 3.02 6.84
N LEU A 12 -2.73 3.49 7.37
CA LEU A 12 -2.92 3.67 8.82
C LEU A 12 -3.04 2.32 9.54
N LEU A 13 -3.77 1.37 8.97
CA LEU A 13 -3.94 0.03 9.54
C LEU A 13 -2.63 -0.74 9.54
N VAL A 14 -1.91 -0.74 8.41
CA VAL A 14 -0.60 -1.41 8.29
C VAL A 14 0.42 -0.71 9.19
N GLY A 15 0.47 0.63 9.19
CA GLY A 15 1.37 1.39 10.05
C GLY A 15 1.09 1.21 11.54
N GLY A 16 -0.18 1.09 11.95
CA GLY A 16 -0.56 0.84 13.34
C GLY A 16 -0.38 -0.60 13.80
N SER A 17 -0.27 -1.56 12.87
CA SER A 17 -0.10 -2.99 13.17
C SER A 17 1.37 -3.42 13.22
N VAL A 18 2.29 -2.57 12.78
CA VAL A 18 3.73 -2.86 12.74
C VAL A 18 4.45 -2.02 13.79
N PRO A 19 5.27 -2.63 14.68
CA PRO A 19 5.91 -1.91 15.78
C PRO A 19 7.01 -0.92 15.32
N ARG A 20 7.45 -1.02 14.06
CA ARG A 20 8.45 -0.15 13.46
C ARG A 20 7.75 0.91 12.59
N PRO A 21 8.13 2.20 12.69
CA PRO A 21 7.57 3.23 11.83
C PRO A 21 7.78 2.90 10.35
N ILE A 22 6.69 2.86 9.58
CA ILE A 22 6.71 2.60 8.14
C ILE A 22 6.61 3.92 7.39
N ARG A 23 7.53 4.13 6.45
CA ARG A 23 7.47 5.24 5.50
C ARG A 23 6.78 4.76 4.23
N PHE A 24 5.57 5.26 4.01
CA PHE A 24 4.77 4.87 2.86
C PHE A 24 5.13 5.68 1.62
N VAL A 25 5.25 5.00 0.48
CA VAL A 25 5.39 5.63 -0.82
C VAL A 25 4.00 5.97 -1.35
N MET A 26 3.72 7.25 -1.57
CA MET A 26 2.37 7.75 -1.84
C MET A 26 2.33 8.75 -2.98
N TYR A 27 1.25 8.74 -3.75
CA TYR A 27 1.08 9.67 -4.86
C TYR A 27 1.04 11.13 -4.36
N HIS A 28 1.89 11.98 -4.94
CA HIS A 28 2.13 13.34 -4.44
C HIS A 28 0.87 14.21 -4.29
N LYS A 29 -0.14 14.05 -5.17
CA LYS A 29 -1.37 14.86 -5.07
C LYS A 29 -2.18 14.58 -3.79
N ILE A 30 -1.98 13.44 -3.15
CA ILE A 30 -2.66 13.10 -1.87
C ILE A 30 -2.22 14.08 -0.77
N PHE A 31 -0.99 14.59 -0.84
CA PHE A 31 -0.47 15.58 0.11
C PHE A 31 -1.15 16.95 -0.01
N ASN A 32 -1.91 17.20 -1.08
CA ASN A 32 -2.67 18.44 -1.26
C ASN A 32 -4.08 18.37 -0.65
N ILE A 33 -4.48 17.22 -0.09
CA ILE A 33 -5.78 17.07 0.57
C ILE A 33 -5.70 17.70 1.98
N PRO A 34 -6.56 18.68 2.31
CA PRO A 34 -6.59 19.30 3.63
C PRO A 34 -6.78 18.26 4.76
N GLY A 35 -6.03 18.41 5.85
CA GLY A 35 -6.03 17.50 7.01
C GLY A 35 -5.18 16.25 6.84
N LEU A 36 -5.21 15.61 5.66
CA LEU A 36 -4.44 14.39 5.39
C LEU A 36 -2.93 14.67 5.21
N SER A 37 -2.60 15.84 4.67
CA SER A 37 -1.22 16.32 4.51
C SER A 37 -0.43 16.31 5.83
N TRP A 38 -1.05 16.71 6.94
CA TRP A 38 -0.38 16.76 8.24
C TRP A 38 0.01 15.36 8.74
N ILE A 39 -0.90 14.40 8.59
CA ILE A 39 -0.67 13.01 9.02
C ILE A 39 0.49 12.39 8.22
N PHE A 40 0.50 12.54 6.90
CA PHE A 40 1.54 11.95 6.06
C PHE A 40 2.89 12.63 6.19
N ARG A 41 2.91 13.94 6.47
CA ARG A 41 4.15 14.66 6.79
C ARG A 41 4.73 14.21 8.13
N THR A 42 3.90 14.03 9.16
CA THR A 42 4.34 13.45 10.44
C THR A 42 4.83 12.01 10.29
N GLY A 43 4.18 11.22 9.42
CA GLY A 43 4.58 9.85 9.09
C GLY A 43 5.81 9.72 8.19
N ARG A 44 6.46 10.83 7.81
CA ARG A 44 7.62 10.87 6.89
C ARG A 44 7.38 10.09 5.58
N ALA A 45 6.15 10.16 5.05
CA ALA A 45 5.78 9.50 3.80
C ALA A 45 6.57 10.07 2.61
N ILE A 46 6.89 9.21 1.64
CA ILE A 46 7.71 9.54 0.47
C ILE A 46 6.77 9.86 -0.71
N PRO A 47 6.71 11.10 -1.20
CA PRO A 47 5.88 11.46 -2.33
C PRO A 47 6.46 10.90 -3.63
N ILE A 48 5.61 10.32 -4.49
CA ILE A 48 6.00 9.81 -5.80
C ILE A 48 5.05 10.31 -6.89
N ALA A 49 5.59 10.54 -8.09
CA ALA A 49 4.84 10.77 -9.32
C ALA A 49 5.14 9.68 -10.35
N GLY A 50 4.25 9.51 -11.33
CA GLY A 50 4.55 8.70 -12.50
C GLY A 50 5.56 9.40 -13.41
N ALA A 51 6.41 8.64 -14.09
CA ALA A 51 7.48 9.14 -14.97
C ALA A 51 7.00 10.18 -16.00
N LYS A 52 5.79 10.01 -16.56
CA LYS A 52 5.21 10.93 -17.54
C LYS A 52 4.78 12.28 -16.96
N GLN A 53 4.50 12.33 -15.66
CA GLN A 53 4.01 13.53 -15.00
C GLN A 53 5.16 14.37 -14.44
N ASP A 54 6.07 13.72 -13.73
CA ASP A 54 7.21 14.38 -13.11
C ASP A 54 8.34 13.34 -12.93
N PRO A 55 9.25 13.24 -13.91
CA PRO A 55 10.35 12.29 -13.84
C PRO A 55 11.34 12.65 -12.72
N GLU A 56 11.54 13.93 -12.43
CA GLU A 56 12.47 14.37 -11.40
C GLU A 56 11.97 13.98 -9.99
N LEU A 57 10.68 14.18 -9.72
CA LEU A 57 10.08 13.75 -8.46
C LEU A 57 10.11 12.23 -8.31
N MET A 58 9.94 11.48 -9.39
CA MET A 58 10.08 10.03 -9.38
C MET A 58 11.50 9.60 -9.00
N GLU A 59 12.53 10.19 -9.60
CA GLU A 59 13.94 9.88 -9.27
C GLU A 59 14.28 10.26 -7.82
N ARG A 60 13.82 11.42 -7.35
CA ARG A 60 13.98 11.84 -5.96
C ARG A 60 13.32 10.85 -4.99
N ALA A 61 12.14 10.33 -5.32
CA ALA A 61 11.46 9.32 -4.51
C ALA A 61 12.28 8.02 -4.41
N PHE A 62 12.82 7.52 -5.53
CA PHE A 62 13.66 6.32 -5.51
C PHE A 62 14.97 6.53 -4.74
N ALA A 63 15.59 7.70 -4.86
CA ALA A 63 16.78 8.05 -4.07
C ALA A 63 16.48 8.13 -2.57
N GLU A 64 15.34 8.72 -2.18
CA GLU A 64 14.91 8.79 -0.78
C GLU A 64 14.59 7.39 -0.22
N ILE A 65 13.97 6.52 -1.02
CA ILE A 65 13.72 5.13 -0.65
C ILE A 65 15.04 4.39 -0.39
N ASP A 66 16.02 4.50 -1.29
CA ASP A 66 17.33 3.86 -1.10
C ASP A 66 18.03 4.36 0.17
N ARG A 67 18.02 5.68 0.41
CA ARG A 67 18.59 6.27 1.62
C ARG A 67 17.92 5.75 2.89
N ALA A 68 16.59 5.76 2.93
CA ALA A 68 15.83 5.29 4.08
C ALA A 68 16.07 3.78 4.35
N LEU A 69 16.16 2.97 3.29
CA LEU A 69 16.51 1.56 3.41
C LEU A 69 17.95 1.36 3.92
N ALA A 70 18.90 2.19 3.47
CA ALA A 70 20.28 2.17 3.94
C ALA A 70 20.40 2.56 5.42
N GLU A 71 19.55 3.47 5.91
CA GLU A 71 19.40 3.85 7.32
C GLU A 71 18.67 2.77 8.15
N GLY A 72 18.23 1.68 7.52
CA GLY A 72 17.51 0.59 8.17
C GLY A 72 16.05 0.90 8.48
N GLU A 73 15.45 1.91 7.84
CA GLU A 73 14.03 2.23 7.98
C GLU A 73 13.16 1.21 7.21
N VAL A 74 11.86 1.17 7.54
CA VAL A 74 10.90 0.27 6.88
C VAL A 74 10.11 1.04 5.84
N ILE A 75 10.16 0.58 4.59
CA ILE A 75 9.37 1.16 3.49
C ILE A 75 8.10 0.35 3.24
N GLY A 76 6.97 1.05 3.14
CA GLY A 76 5.67 0.50 2.78
C GLY A 76 5.29 0.87 1.36
N ILE A 77 5.02 -0.14 0.53
CA ILE A 77 4.67 0.06 -0.89
C ILE A 77 3.36 -0.64 -1.21
N PHE A 78 2.49 0.09 -1.91
CA PHE A 78 1.29 -0.42 -2.53
C PHE A 78 1.50 -0.48 -4.04
N PRO A 79 2.03 -1.60 -4.58
CA PRO A 79 2.51 -1.69 -5.95
C PRO A 79 1.41 -1.64 -7.01
N GLU A 80 0.14 -1.66 -6.61
CA GLU A 80 -1.02 -1.47 -7.50
C GLU A 80 -1.05 -0.07 -8.13
N GLY A 81 -0.52 0.95 -7.42
CA GLY A 81 -0.45 2.34 -7.88
C GLY A 81 -1.80 3.06 -8.02
N MET A 82 -2.91 2.37 -7.77
CA MET A 82 -4.27 2.91 -7.71
C MET A 82 -5.07 2.16 -6.64
N ILE A 83 -6.09 2.81 -6.11
CA ILE A 83 -7.05 2.15 -5.21
C ILE A 83 -7.97 1.27 -6.05
N THR A 84 -8.17 0.04 -5.62
CA THR A 84 -9.10 -0.89 -6.24
C THR A 84 -10.54 -0.36 -6.25
N HIS A 85 -11.24 -0.53 -7.38
CA HIS A 85 -12.63 -0.09 -7.54
C HIS A 85 -13.67 -1.19 -7.29
N ASP A 86 -13.29 -2.47 -7.37
CA ASP A 86 -14.16 -3.65 -7.39
C ASP A 86 -13.84 -4.71 -6.30
N GLY A 87 -12.85 -4.45 -5.46
CA GLY A 87 -12.33 -5.37 -4.44
C GLY A 87 -11.28 -6.36 -4.94
N ALA A 88 -10.91 -6.34 -6.24
CA ALA A 88 -9.83 -7.16 -6.78
C ALA A 88 -8.43 -6.57 -6.55
N ILE A 89 -7.41 -7.41 -6.41
CA ILE A 89 -6.02 -6.94 -6.42
C ILE A 89 -5.67 -6.56 -7.87
N ASN A 90 -5.23 -5.32 -8.09
CA ASN A 90 -4.70 -4.89 -9.38
C ASN A 90 -3.31 -5.48 -9.63
N PRO A 91 -2.87 -5.56 -10.90
CA PRO A 91 -1.51 -5.98 -11.22
C PRO A 91 -0.46 -5.12 -10.52
N PHE A 92 0.56 -5.78 -9.98
CA PHE A 92 1.66 -5.09 -9.31
C PHE A 92 2.61 -4.47 -10.32
N ARG A 93 2.98 -3.21 -10.11
CA ARG A 93 3.94 -2.49 -10.95
C ARG A 93 5.38 -2.86 -10.59
N THR A 94 6.27 -2.76 -11.58
CA THR A 94 7.71 -3.09 -11.50
C THR A 94 8.54 -2.12 -10.63
N GLY A 95 7.92 -1.12 -9.99
CA GLY A 95 8.62 -0.17 -9.14
C GLY A 95 9.35 -0.83 -7.96
N VAL A 96 8.83 -1.95 -7.46
CA VAL A 96 9.49 -2.74 -6.40
C VAL A 96 10.78 -3.36 -6.91
N GLU A 97 10.79 -3.90 -8.12
CA GLU A 97 11.97 -4.52 -8.74
C GLU A 97 13.08 -3.49 -8.94
N ARG A 98 12.71 -2.26 -9.32
CA ARG A 98 13.67 -1.16 -9.43
C ARG A 98 14.37 -0.87 -8.09
N ILE A 99 13.63 -0.86 -6.99
CA ILE A 99 14.20 -0.65 -5.65
C ILE A 99 15.14 -1.79 -5.28
N LEU A 100 14.71 -3.03 -5.52
CA LEU A 100 15.48 -4.23 -5.18
C LEU A 100 16.73 -4.40 -6.04
N ALA A 101 16.71 -3.95 -7.30
CA ALA A 101 17.86 -3.91 -8.17
C ALA A 101 18.96 -2.96 -7.65
N THR A 102 18.56 -1.84 -7.03
CA THR A 102 19.50 -0.94 -6.35
C THR A 102 19.95 -1.52 -5.01
N ARG A 103 19.01 -2.10 -4.25
CA ARG A 103 19.27 -2.60 -2.90
C ARG A 103 18.42 -3.85 -2.60
N PRO A 104 19.01 -5.06 -2.60
CA PRO A 104 18.28 -6.32 -2.42
C PRO A 104 17.96 -6.59 -0.94
N VAL A 105 17.07 -5.78 -0.36
CA VAL A 105 16.57 -5.95 1.02
C VAL A 105 15.45 -7.00 1.10
N PRO A 106 15.24 -7.64 2.26
CA PRO A 106 14.12 -8.55 2.46
C PRO A 106 12.77 -7.87 2.24
N VAL A 107 11.86 -8.56 1.57
CA VAL A 107 10.49 -8.08 1.31
C VAL A 107 9.48 -8.95 2.05
N VAL A 108 8.69 -8.32 2.91
CA VAL A 108 7.57 -8.98 3.60
C VAL A 108 6.27 -8.65 2.85
N PRO A 109 5.60 -9.65 2.25
CA PRO A 109 4.27 -9.49 1.67
C PRO A 109 3.22 -9.47 2.77
N LEU A 110 2.28 -8.53 2.69
CA LEU A 110 1.11 -8.41 3.55
C LEU A 110 -0.16 -8.46 2.72
N ALA A 111 -1.23 -8.99 3.30
CA ALA A 111 -2.56 -8.93 2.74
C ALA A 111 -3.56 -8.35 3.75
N LEU A 112 -4.28 -7.31 3.34
CA LEU A 112 -5.47 -6.80 4.01
C LEU A 112 -6.69 -7.54 3.48
N ARG A 113 -7.48 -8.10 4.41
CA ARG A 113 -8.73 -8.85 4.14
C ARG A 113 -9.93 -8.18 4.81
N GLY A 114 -11.13 -8.43 4.26
CA GLY A 114 -12.40 -8.04 4.87
C GLY A 114 -12.75 -6.55 4.73
N MET A 115 -12.08 -5.85 3.81
CA MET A 115 -12.31 -4.44 3.53
C MET A 115 -13.49 -4.23 2.57
N TRP A 116 -13.80 -5.22 1.72
CA TRP A 116 -14.91 -5.17 0.77
C TRP A 116 -16.27 -5.44 1.44
N GLY A 117 -17.17 -4.44 1.40
CA GLY A 117 -18.49 -4.49 2.06
C GLY A 117 -18.56 -3.79 3.43
N SER A 118 -17.47 -3.17 3.87
CA SER A 118 -17.50 -2.18 4.96
C SER A 118 -17.98 -0.81 4.46
N LEU A 119 -18.38 0.08 5.39
CA LEU A 119 -18.79 1.48 5.14
C LEU A 119 -17.79 2.34 4.35
N TRP A 120 -16.60 1.81 4.05
CA TRP A 120 -15.48 2.50 3.40
C TRP A 120 -15.27 2.08 1.94
N SER A 121 -16.00 1.07 1.43
CA SER A 121 -15.99 0.72 0.01
C SER A 121 -16.78 1.75 -0.80
N ARG A 122 -16.23 2.24 -1.93
CA ARG A 122 -16.89 3.21 -2.85
C ARG A 122 -18.09 2.64 -3.61
N ARG A 123 -18.82 1.66 -3.05
CA ARG A 123 -19.87 0.92 -3.76
C ARG A 123 -21.30 1.43 -3.52
N ASP A 124 -21.52 2.66 -3.05
CA ASP A 124 -22.89 3.12 -2.78
C ASP A 124 -23.37 4.29 -3.65
N SER A 125 -24.21 3.90 -4.62
CA SER A 125 -25.23 4.74 -5.23
C SER A 125 -26.17 5.30 -4.15
N ARG A 126 -26.62 6.54 -4.39
CA ARG A 126 -27.41 7.41 -3.48
C ARG A 126 -28.61 6.74 -2.80
N LEU A 127 -29.13 5.65 -3.36
CA LEU A 127 -30.30 4.89 -2.92
C LEU A 127 -30.06 3.91 -1.75
N ARG A 128 -28.82 3.45 -1.49
CA ARG A 128 -28.54 2.49 -0.40
C ARG A 128 -28.17 3.13 0.94
N ARG A 129 -27.87 4.43 0.96
CA ARG A 129 -27.59 5.21 2.19
C ARG A 129 -28.76 5.23 3.19
N MET A 130 -29.99 4.93 2.74
CA MET A 130 -31.18 4.86 3.58
C MET A 130 -31.40 3.50 4.27
N ARG A 131 -30.60 2.45 3.96
CA ARG A 131 -30.69 1.16 4.67
C ARG A 131 -29.64 1.12 5.77
N LEU A 132 -30.08 0.96 7.03
CA LEU A 132 -29.19 0.75 8.17
C LEU A 132 -28.10 -0.30 7.83
N PRO A 133 -26.82 -0.05 8.18
CA PRO A 133 -25.72 -0.91 7.78
C PRO A 133 -25.88 -2.30 8.41
N ARG A 134 -26.09 -3.34 7.59
CA ARG A 134 -26.23 -4.74 8.06
C ARG A 134 -24.95 -5.35 8.65
N ARG A 135 -23.83 -4.62 8.67
CA ARG A 135 -22.56 -5.05 9.29
C ARG A 135 -21.88 -3.89 10.01
N PHE A 136 -22.22 -3.68 11.28
CA PHE A 136 -21.58 -2.69 12.16
C PHE A 136 -20.12 -3.05 12.54
N ARG A 137 -19.68 -4.28 12.24
CA ARG A 137 -18.33 -4.80 12.50
C ARG A 137 -17.84 -5.52 11.25
N ALA A 138 -17.08 -4.83 10.40
CA ALA A 138 -16.24 -5.52 9.43
C ALA A 138 -15.01 -6.03 10.17
N ASN A 139 -14.78 -7.34 10.17
CA ASN A 139 -13.54 -7.91 10.69
C ASN A 139 -12.46 -7.63 9.66
N ILE A 140 -11.55 -6.71 10.00
CA ILE A 140 -10.38 -6.40 9.18
C ILE A 140 -9.24 -7.28 9.68
N GLU A 141 -8.63 -8.03 8.78
CA GLU A 141 -7.47 -8.86 9.09
C GLU A 141 -6.28 -8.37 8.27
N LEU A 142 -5.12 -8.27 8.93
CA LEU A 142 -3.83 -8.05 8.29
C LEU A 142 -3.01 -9.32 8.46
N ILE A 143 -2.68 -9.97 7.35
CA ILE A 143 -1.89 -11.20 7.35
C ILE A 143 -0.52 -10.91 6.77
N ALA A 144 0.53 -11.30 7.49
CA ALA A 144 1.90 -11.22 7.02
C ALA A 144 2.38 -12.60 6.53
N GLY A 145 2.99 -12.62 5.34
CA GLY A 145 3.70 -13.79 4.84
C GLY A 145 5.15 -13.84 5.34
N ALA A 146 5.82 -14.95 5.03
CA ALA A 146 7.26 -15.09 5.27
C ALA A 146 8.06 -14.06 4.45
N PRO A 147 9.18 -13.55 4.99
CA PRO A 147 10.05 -12.65 4.25
C PRO A 147 10.65 -13.36 3.03
N LEU A 148 10.64 -12.66 1.90
CA LEU A 148 11.34 -13.06 0.68
C LEU A 148 12.69 -12.36 0.61
N ALA A 149 13.72 -13.06 0.14
CA ALA A 149 15.00 -12.43 -0.17
C ALA A 149 14.81 -11.41 -1.31
N GLY A 150 15.49 -10.26 -1.21
CA GLY A 150 15.38 -9.20 -2.22
C GLY A 150 15.83 -9.63 -3.61
N SER A 151 16.74 -10.60 -3.71
CA SER A 151 17.20 -11.20 -4.97
C SER A 151 16.12 -12.01 -5.70
N ASP A 152 15.18 -12.57 -4.94
CA ASP A 152 14.20 -13.53 -5.45
C ASP A 152 12.82 -12.88 -5.62
N ALA A 153 12.64 -11.68 -5.07
CA ALA A 153 11.38 -10.96 -5.08
C ALA A 153 11.17 -10.23 -6.43
N SER A 154 10.15 -10.65 -7.16
CA SER A 154 9.63 -9.95 -8.35
C SER A 154 8.24 -9.39 -8.09
N ALA A 155 7.79 -8.43 -8.90
CA ALA A 155 6.44 -7.87 -8.78
C ALA A 155 5.38 -8.97 -8.93
N ALA A 156 5.58 -9.89 -9.89
CA ALA A 156 4.68 -11.03 -10.12
C ALA A 156 4.66 -12.02 -8.95
N LEU A 157 5.82 -12.35 -8.37
CA LEU A 157 5.89 -13.24 -7.22
C LEU A 157 5.21 -12.62 -6.00
N LEU A 158 5.47 -11.34 -5.74
CA LEU A 158 4.85 -10.60 -4.65
C LEU A 158 3.33 -10.52 -4.82
N GLU A 159 2.85 -10.28 -6.04
CA GLU A 159 1.43 -10.30 -6.34
C GLU A 159 0.81 -11.68 -6.04
N ALA A 160 1.43 -12.75 -6.53
CA ALA A 160 0.96 -14.11 -6.28
C ALA A 160 0.89 -14.42 -4.78
N ARG A 161 1.92 -14.03 -4.02
CA ARG A 161 1.96 -14.19 -2.56
C ARG A 161 0.89 -13.36 -1.86
N VAL A 162 0.69 -12.11 -2.23
CA VAL A 162 -0.35 -11.26 -1.63
C VAL A 162 -1.74 -11.79 -1.97
N ARG A 163 -1.97 -12.31 -3.18
CA ARG A 163 -3.23 -12.97 -3.57
C ARG A 163 -3.49 -14.23 -2.74
N GLU A 164 -2.47 -15.09 -2.59
CA GLU A 164 -2.52 -16.28 -1.73
C GLU A 164 -2.85 -15.91 -0.28
N LEU A 165 -2.14 -14.90 0.27
CA LEU A 165 -2.37 -14.38 1.61
C LEU A 165 -3.74 -13.71 1.75
N ARG A 166 -4.33 -13.13 0.72
CA ARG A 166 -5.69 -12.57 0.78
C ARG A 166 -6.75 -13.68 0.74
N GLY A 167 -6.53 -14.71 -0.08
CA GLY A 167 -7.54 -15.72 -0.38
C GLY A 167 -8.82 -15.09 -0.95
N ASP A 168 -9.96 -15.71 -0.63
CA ASP A 168 -11.29 -15.30 -1.11
C ASP A 168 -11.91 -14.14 -0.32
N LEU A 169 -11.23 -13.70 0.76
CA LEU A 169 -11.70 -12.63 1.64
C LEU A 169 -11.22 -11.26 1.13
N ALA A 170 -11.96 -10.71 0.18
CA ALA A 170 -11.79 -9.31 -0.28
C ALA A 170 -12.21 -8.28 0.78
#